data_AF-A0A5E4QFP9-F1
#
_entry.id   AF-A0A5E4QFP9-F1
#
_cell.length_a   1.000
_cell.length_b   1.000
_cell.length_c   1.000
_cell.angle_alpha   90.00
_cell.angle_beta   90.00
_cell.angle_gamma   90.00
#
_symmetry.space_group_name_H-M   'P 1'
#
loop_
_entity.id
_entity.type
_entity.pdbx_description
1 polymer ?
#
loop_
_entity_poly.entity_id
_entity_poly.type
_entity_poly.pdbx_seq_one_letter_code
_entity_poly.pdbx_strand_id
1 'polypeptide(L)'
;MLHVLSCFRYTAFTRSFTCTSVSLTKQWRLSKGLSANKNAEGILTDGPDYTFLDGRPTPLLQHQQYAARIVQLCSEVDFAKTRYANKIQAAQDERDNILRNRLKPKGKLLNEKHP
;
A
#
# COMPACT_ATOMS: atom_id res chain seq x y z
N MET A 1 -38.87 -50.73 47.61
CA MET A 1 -39.77 -49.84 46.83
C MET A 1 -39.14 -48.45 46.84
N LEU A 2 -38.46 -48.05 45.76
CA LEU A 2 -38.94 -47.07 44.75
C LEU A 2 -39.12 -45.67 45.41
N HIS A 3 -38.41 -44.60 45.07
CA HIS A 3 -37.92 -44.18 43.76
C HIS A 3 -36.70 -43.26 43.87
N VAL A 4 -35.81 -43.44 42.90
CA VAL A 4 -34.78 -42.51 42.46
C VAL A 4 -35.50 -41.34 41.77
N LEU A 5 -35.51 -40.14 42.36
CA LEU A 5 -35.90 -38.93 41.63
C LEU A 5 -34.63 -38.29 41.09
N SER A 6 -34.21 -38.84 39.95
CA SER A 6 -33.36 -38.19 38.97
C SER A 6 -33.91 -36.78 38.69
N CYS A 7 -33.20 -35.75 39.15
CA CYS A 7 -33.37 -34.40 38.64
C CYS A 7 -32.89 -34.40 37.18
N PHE A 8 -33.80 -34.72 36.27
CA PHE A 8 -33.62 -34.55 34.85
C PHE A 8 -33.33 -33.07 34.60
N ARG A 9 -32.05 -32.72 34.44
CA ARG A 9 -31.64 -31.40 33.98
C ARG A 9 -32.21 -31.23 32.59
N TYR A 10 -33.36 -30.56 32.50
CA TYR A 10 -33.87 -30.04 31.25
C TYR A 10 -32.82 -29.07 30.70
N THR A 11 -31.96 -29.56 29.82
CA THR A 11 -31.18 -28.69 28.93
C THR A 11 -32.18 -28.04 28.00
N ALA A 12 -32.73 -26.90 28.44
CA ALA A 12 -33.45 -26.01 27.57
C ALA A 12 -32.47 -25.58 26.47
N PHE A 13 -32.66 -26.12 25.26
CA PHE A 13 -31.99 -25.62 24.07
C PHE A 13 -32.52 -24.22 23.80
N THR A 14 -31.87 -23.22 24.38
CA THR A 14 -32.16 -21.83 24.07
C THR A 14 -31.73 -21.60 22.62
N ARG A 15 -32.70 -21.51 21.71
CA ARG A 15 -32.44 -20.94 20.39
C ARG A 15 -32.10 -19.47 20.59
N SER A 16 -30.83 -19.17 20.80
CA SER A 16 -30.35 -17.79 20.79
C SER A 16 -30.47 -17.27 19.36
N PHE A 17 -31.50 -16.46 19.11
CA PHE A 17 -31.53 -15.62 17.91
C PHE A 17 -30.37 -14.64 18.04
N THR A 18 -29.26 -14.91 17.35
CA THR A 18 -28.12 -14.01 17.30
C THR A 18 -28.49 -12.83 16.42
N CYS A 19 -29.01 -11.76 17.02
CA CYS A 19 -29.14 -10.47 16.35
C CYS A 19 -27.74 -9.86 16.25
N THR A 20 -26.94 -10.30 15.28
CA THR A 20 -25.60 -9.75 15.03
C THR A 20 -25.75 -8.27 14.67
N SER A 21 -25.19 -7.39 15.48
CA SER A 21 -25.25 -5.95 15.23
C SER A 21 -24.59 -5.60 13.88
N VAL A 22 -25.13 -4.59 13.20
CA VAL A 22 -24.60 -4.12 11.91
C VAL A 22 -23.13 -3.70 12.01
N SER A 23 -22.72 -3.15 13.17
CA SER A 23 -21.33 -2.81 13.47
C SER A 23 -20.43 -4.04 13.55
N LEU A 24 -20.85 -5.12 14.24
CA LEU A 24 -20.09 -6.37 14.32
C LEU A 24 -19.88 -6.99 12.92
N THR A 25 -20.88 -6.88 12.05
CA THR A 25 -20.78 -7.38 10.68
C THR A 25 -19.82 -6.54 9.82
N LYS A 26 -19.71 -5.23 10.04
CA LYS A 26 -18.73 -4.37 9.37
C LYS A 26 -17.31 -4.66 9.84
N GLN A 27 -17.11 -4.81 11.15
CA GLN A 27 -15.80 -5.15 11.73
C GLN A 27 -15.31 -6.52 11.27
N TRP A 28 -16.21 -7.50 11.16
CA TRP A 28 -15.88 -8.80 10.58
C TRP A 28 -15.46 -8.70 9.11
N ARG A 29 -16.09 -7.83 8.31
CA ARG A 29 -15.68 -7.61 6.91
C ARG A 29 -14.27 -7.04 6.83
N LEU A 30 -14.00 -5.97 7.59
CA LEU A 30 -12.69 -5.36 7.64
C LEU A 30 -11.62 -6.34 8.11
N SER A 31 -11.90 -7.18 9.11
CA SER A 31 -10.96 -8.19 9.58
C SER A 31 -10.70 -9.32 8.57
N LYS A 32 -11.57 -9.47 7.57
CA LYS A 32 -11.41 -10.37 6.43
C LYS A 32 -10.82 -9.68 5.20
N GLY A 33 -10.42 -8.40 5.30
CA GLY A 33 -9.90 -7.63 4.17
C GLY A 33 -10.96 -7.23 3.15
N LEU A 34 -12.24 -7.28 3.53
CA LEU A 34 -13.36 -6.81 2.71
C LEU A 34 -13.74 -5.38 3.11
N SER A 35 -14.26 -4.63 2.16
CA SER A 35 -14.77 -3.29 2.39
C SER A 35 -15.90 -3.26 3.43
N ALA A 36 -15.94 -2.18 4.22
CA ALA A 36 -16.98 -1.99 5.23
C ALA A 36 -18.39 -1.84 4.60
N ASN A 37 -18.44 -1.18 3.44
CA ASN A 37 -19.65 -1.03 2.64
C ASN A 37 -19.74 -2.18 1.64
N LYS A 38 -20.82 -2.96 1.69
CA LYS A 38 -21.02 -4.12 0.79
C LYS A 38 -21.04 -3.75 -0.70
N ASN A 39 -21.39 -2.51 -1.02
CA ASN A 39 -21.53 -2.02 -2.40
C ASN A 39 -20.29 -1.23 -2.85
N ALA A 40 -19.18 -1.28 -2.11
CA ALA A 40 -17.97 -0.55 -2.49
C ALA A 40 -17.08 -1.35 -3.44
N GLU A 41 -17.03 -2.68 -3.29
CA GLU A 41 -16.23 -3.57 -4.11
C GLU A 41 -16.88 -4.96 -4.12
N GLY A 42 -16.58 -5.76 -5.16
CA GLY A 42 -17.06 -7.13 -5.31
C GLY A 42 -17.72 -7.39 -6.65
N ILE A 43 -18.03 -8.65 -6.93
CA ILE A 43 -18.54 -9.12 -8.23
C ILE A 43 -19.80 -8.37 -8.70
N LEU A 44 -20.67 -7.99 -7.75
CA LEU A 44 -21.91 -7.25 -8.05
C LEU A 44 -21.65 -5.79 -8.45
N THR A 45 -20.54 -5.19 -8.00
CA THR A 45 -20.25 -3.75 -8.18
C THR A 45 -19.14 -3.51 -9.21
N ASP A 46 -18.11 -4.35 -9.22
CA ASP A 46 -16.96 -4.21 -10.11
C ASP A 46 -17.23 -4.81 -11.50
N GLY A 47 -18.20 -5.73 -11.59
CA GLY A 47 -18.64 -6.32 -12.85
C GLY A 47 -19.42 -5.32 -13.71
N PRO A 48 -19.38 -5.44 -15.06
CA PRO A 48 -20.18 -4.57 -15.91
C PRO A 48 -21.67 -4.92 -15.80
N ASP A 49 -22.51 -3.90 -15.61
CA ASP A 49 -23.98 -4.08 -15.51
C ASP A 49 -24.61 -4.63 -16.80
N TYR A 50 -23.97 -4.38 -17.94
CA TYR A 50 -24.39 -4.86 -19.25
C TYR A 50 -23.17 -5.14 -20.13
N THR A 51 -23.38 -5.87 -21.23
CA THR A 51 -22.39 -6.11 -22.29
C THR A 51 -23.06 -5.92 -23.65
N PHE A 52 -22.30 -5.46 -24.65
CA PHE A 52 -22.83 -5.33 -26.01
C PHE A 52 -23.10 -6.71 -26.63
N LEU A 53 -24.15 -6.83 -27.46
CA LEU A 53 -24.47 -8.08 -28.16
C LEU A 53 -23.34 -8.56 -29.08
N ASP A 54 -22.53 -7.62 -29.58
CA ASP A 54 -21.35 -7.89 -30.41
C ASP A 54 -20.17 -8.48 -29.61
N GLY A 55 -20.29 -8.64 -28.29
CA GLY A 55 -19.21 -9.13 -27.42
C GLY A 55 -18.14 -8.08 -27.08
N ARG A 56 -18.37 -6.80 -27.41
CA ARG A 56 -17.46 -5.71 -27.02
C ARG A 56 -17.51 -5.52 -25.49
N PRO A 57 -16.36 -5.26 -24.85
CA PRO A 57 -16.31 -5.02 -23.42
C PRO A 57 -16.89 -3.65 -23.06
N THR A 58 -17.45 -3.54 -21.86
CA THR A 58 -18.02 -2.30 -21.33
C THR A 58 -16.89 -1.38 -20.86
N PRO A 59 -16.89 -0.09 -21.25
CA PRO A 59 -15.80 0.82 -20.91
C PRO A 59 -15.78 1.15 -19.41
N LEU A 60 -14.72 0.73 -18.70
CA LEU A 60 -14.51 1.00 -17.28
C LEU A 60 -13.67 2.28 -17.07
N LEU A 61 -14.32 3.45 -17.08
CA LEU A 61 -13.61 4.75 -17.11
C LEU A 61 -12.88 5.10 -15.80
N GLN A 62 -13.43 4.76 -14.63
CA GLN A 62 -12.88 5.22 -13.35
C GLN A 62 -11.59 4.47 -12.97
N HIS A 63 -11.57 3.13 -13.04
CA HIS A 63 -10.40 2.34 -12.67
C HIS A 63 -9.17 2.63 -13.54
N GLN A 64 -9.38 2.92 -14.83
CA GLN A 64 -8.30 3.28 -15.75
C GLN A 64 -7.62 4.59 -15.36
N GLN A 65 -8.39 5.59 -14.91
CA GLN A 65 -7.85 6.88 -14.46
C GLN A 65 -7.00 6.72 -13.19
N TYR A 66 -7.45 5.90 -12.24
CA TYR A 66 -6.66 5.62 -11.03
C TYR A 66 -5.37 4.87 -11.36
N ALA A 67 -5.43 3.86 -12.22
CA ALA A 67 -4.24 3.13 -12.65
C ALA A 67 -3.22 4.05 -13.34
N ALA A 68 -3.68 4.90 -14.27
CA ALA A 68 -2.82 5.86 -14.95
C ALA A 68 -2.16 6.85 -13.96
N ARG A 69 -2.94 7.35 -12.99
CA ARG A 69 -2.43 8.25 -11.96
C ARG A 69 -1.40 7.59 -11.04
N ILE A 70 -1.63 6.33 -10.65
CA ILE A 70 -0.67 5.58 -9.82
C ILE A 70 0.67 5.46 -10.54
N VAL A 71 0.65 5.04 -11.80
CA VAL A 71 1.87 4.90 -12.62
C VAL A 71 2.59 6.23 -12.75
N GLN A 72 1.86 7.31 -13.02
CA GLN A 72 2.43 8.66 -13.10
C GLN A 72 3.13 9.04 -11.80
N LEU A 73 2.44 8.97 -10.66
CA LEU A 73 3.00 9.37 -9.36
C LEU A 73 4.22 8.53 -8.96
N CYS A 74 4.21 7.22 -9.22
CA CYS A 74 5.37 6.36 -8.99
C CYS A 74 6.57 6.81 -9.82
N SER A 75 6.36 7.07 -11.12
CA SER A 75 7.45 7.53 -12.00
C SER A 75 8.03 8.88 -11.58
N GLU A 76 7.19 9.81 -11.11
CA GLU A 76 7.64 11.13 -10.61
C GLU A 76 8.52 10.99 -9.38
N VAL A 77 8.14 10.12 -8.44
CA VAL A 77 8.92 9.84 -7.23
C VAL A 77 10.26 9.19 -7.55
N ASP A 78 10.27 8.21 -8.45
CA ASP A 78 11.51 7.53 -8.84
C ASP A 78 12.45 8.48 -9.58
N PHE A 79 11.90 9.31 -10.48
CA PHE A 79 12.67 10.37 -11.13
C PHE A 79 13.28 11.34 -10.12
N ALA A 80 12.53 11.77 -9.11
CA ALA A 80 13.03 12.68 -8.08
C ALA A 80 14.20 12.07 -7.29
N LYS A 81 14.11 10.79 -6.93
CA LYS A 81 15.19 10.06 -6.24
C LYS A 81 16.46 10.00 -7.10
N THR A 82 16.33 9.57 -8.35
CA THR A 82 17.47 9.46 -9.27
C THR A 82 18.11 10.82 -9.51
N ARG A 83 17.30 11.85 -9.76
CA ARG A 83 17.80 13.22 -9.95
C ARG A 83 18.58 13.71 -8.73
N TYR A 84 18.09 13.44 -7.51
CA TYR A 84 18.75 13.84 -6.28
C TYR A 84 20.09 13.13 -6.09
N ALA A 85 20.14 11.80 -6.32
CA ALA A 85 21.37 11.03 -6.28
C ALA A 85 22.42 11.56 -7.27
N ASN A 86 22.01 11.80 -8.52
CA ASN A 86 22.88 12.35 -9.56
C ASN A 86 23.41 13.75 -9.18
N LYS A 87 22.58 14.58 -8.53
CA LYS A 87 23.00 15.91 -8.07
C LYS A 87 24.08 15.83 -7.00
N ILE A 88 23.95 14.91 -6.04
CA ILE A 88 24.96 14.69 -5.01
C ILE A 88 26.26 14.23 -5.64
N GLN A 89 26.18 13.23 -6.52
CA GLN A 89 27.35 12.68 -7.21
C GLN A 89 28.07 13.75 -8.03
N ALA A 90 27.34 14.52 -8.83
CA ALA A 90 27.92 15.62 -9.60
C ALA A 90 28.63 16.66 -8.72
N ALA A 91 28.08 16.99 -7.56
CA ALA A 91 28.72 17.92 -6.62
C ALA A 91 29.95 17.32 -5.91
N GLN A 92 30.05 15.99 -5.79
CA GLN A 92 31.25 15.30 -5.31
C GLN A 92 32.32 15.27 -6.41
N ASP A 93 31.94 14.87 -7.62
CA ASP A 93 32.82 14.81 -8.79
C ASP A 93 33.40 16.19 -9.10
N GLU A 94 32.61 17.26 -8.98
CA GLU A 94 33.08 18.63 -9.15
C GLU A 94 34.12 19.01 -8.09
N ARG A 95 33.88 18.70 -6.81
CA ARG A 95 34.86 18.95 -5.73
C ARG A 95 36.15 18.20 -5.99
N ASP A 96 36.06 16.93 -6.37
CA ASP A 96 37.23 16.11 -6.66
C ASP A 96 37.99 16.63 -7.88
N ASN A 97 37.28 17.07 -8.93
CA ASN A 97 37.89 17.70 -10.09
C ASN A 97 38.63 18.98 -9.72
N ILE A 98 38.03 19.84 -8.88
CA ILE A 98 38.69 21.06 -8.38
C ILE A 98 39.95 20.68 -7.59
N LEU A 99 39.87 19.67 -6.71
CA LEU A 99 41.01 19.21 -5.91
C LEU A 99 42.14 18.64 -6.78
N ARG A 100 41.81 17.79 -7.78
CA ARG A 100 42.79 17.21 -8.72
C ARG A 100 43.48 18.28 -9.58
N ASN A 101 42.74 19.32 -9.96
CA ASN A 101 43.24 20.41 -10.79
C ASN A 101 43.92 21.54 -9.99
N ARG A 102 44.03 21.42 -8.66
CA ARG A 102 44.77 22.41 -7.85
C ARG A 102 46.25 22.39 -8.20
N LEU A 103 46.81 23.59 -8.37
CA LEU A 103 48.25 23.76 -8.52
C LEU A 103 48.98 23.29 -7.25
N LYS A 104 50.22 22.81 -7.43
CA LYS A 104 51.08 22.41 -6.31
C LYS A 104 51.25 23.58 -5.32
N PRO A 105 51.30 23.30 -4.00
CA PRO A 105 51.54 24.34 -2.99
C PRO A 105 52.92 24.99 -3.22
N LYS A 106 53.08 26.25 -2.82
CA LYS A 106 54.32 27.03 -2.99
C LYS A 106 54.83 27.59 -1.67
N GLY A 107 56.09 28.05 -1.65
CA GLY A 107 56.67 28.79 -0.53
C GLY A 107 56.90 27.92 0.71
N LYS A 108 56.54 28.44 1.91
CA LYS A 108 56.77 27.78 3.20
C LYS A 108 56.20 26.36 3.29
N LEU A 109 55.04 26.12 2.65
CA LEU A 109 54.36 24.81 2.59
C LEU A 109 55.13 23.73 1.80
N LEU A 110 56.12 24.11 0.98
CA LEU A 110 57.02 23.15 0.33
C LEU A 110 58.12 22.68 1.27
N ASN A 111 58.63 23.57 2.12
CA ASN A 111 59.79 23.30 2.99
C ASN A 111 59.43 22.45 4.21
N GLU A 112 58.16 22.38 4.60
CA GLU A 112 57.69 21.55 5.73
C GLU A 112 57.73 20.03 5.46
N LYS A 113 57.89 19.62 4.19
CA LYS A 113 57.93 18.18 3.81
C LYS A 113 59.34 17.60 3.73
N HIS A 114 60.38 18.39 3.95
CA HIS A 114 61.76 17.95 3.95
C HIS A 114 62.39 18.24 5.33
N PRO A 115 62.76 17.24 6.14
CA PRO A 115 63.72 17.45 7.22
C PRO A 115 65.10 17.82 6.64
#